data_AF-A0A1C6R7G6-F1
#
_entry.id   AF-A0A1C6R7G6-F1
#
_cell.length_a   1.000
_cell.length_b   1.000
_cell.length_c   1.000
_cell.angle_alpha   90.00
_cell.angle_beta   90.00
_cell.angle_gamma   90.00
#
_symmetry.space_group_name_H-M   'P 1'
#
loop_
_entity.id
_entity.type
_entity.pdbx_description
1 polymer ?
#
loop_
_entity_poly.entity_id
_entity_poly.type
_entity_poly.pdbx_seq_one_letter_code
_entity_poly.pdbx_strand_id
1 'polypeptide(L)' 'MTPYYADDTVTLHHGDSLTVLRALPSGSVNCVVTSPPYYGLRDYGEPGQYGLESSPAAYVDRCGRCSPRYGG' A
#
# COMPACT_ATOMS: atom_id res chain seq x y z
N MET A 1 -13.44 10.23 -1.92
CA MET A 1 -12.61 9.92 -0.73
C MET A 1 -12.12 11.23 -0.15
N THR A 2 -12.32 11.48 1.14
CA THR A 2 -11.88 12.73 1.80
C THR A 2 -10.46 12.54 2.34
N PRO A 3 -9.50 13.45 2.07
CA PRO A 3 -8.18 13.41 2.69
C PRO A 3 -8.29 13.48 4.22
N TYR A 4 -7.39 12.78 4.92
CA TYR A 4 -7.24 12.93 6.37
C TYR A 4 -6.57 14.25 6.72
N TYR A 5 -5.61 14.68 5.90
CA TYR A 5 -4.94 15.97 5.98
C TYR A 5 -4.54 16.41 4.57
N ALA A 6 -4.54 17.72 4.33
CA ALA A 6 -4.04 18.30 3.09
C ALA A 6 -3.48 19.72 3.34
N ASP A 7 -2.35 20.01 2.70
CA ASP A 7 -1.79 21.34 2.54
C ASP A 7 -1.36 21.57 1.08
N ASP A 8 -0.63 22.66 0.81
CA ASP A 8 -0.19 23.05 -0.53
C ASP A 8 0.78 22.04 -1.19
N THR A 9 1.35 21.12 -0.41
CA THR A 9 2.42 20.21 -0.83
C THR A 9 2.13 18.73 -0.61
N VAL A 10 1.30 18.41 0.39
CA VAL A 10 1.04 17.04 0.84
C VAL A 10 -0.45 16.81 0.98
N THR A 11 -0.91 15.68 0.42
CA THR A 11 -2.23 15.11 0.72
C THR A 11 -2.03 13.76 1.40
N LEU A 12 -2.52 13.63 2.63
CA LEU A 12 -2.47 12.40 3.41
C LEU A 12 -3.83 11.70 3.36
N HIS A 13 -3.83 10.47 2.86
CA HIS A 13 -4.98 9.58 2.91
C HIS A 13 -4.76 8.52 4.00
N HIS A 14 -5.79 8.25 4.78
CA HIS A 14 -5.76 7.21 5.81
C HIS A 14 -6.63 6.02 5.40
N GLY A 15 -6.06 4.81 5.47
CA GLY A 15 -6.74 3.56 5.16
C GLY A 15 -5.81 2.52 4.54
N ASP A 16 -6.39 1.40 4.10
CA ASP A 16 -5.68 0.38 3.31
C ASP A 16 -5.14 1.00 2.01
N SER A 17 -3.84 0.83 1.77
CA SER A 17 -3.12 1.50 0.68
C SER A 17 -3.66 1.11 -0.70
N LEU A 18 -4.01 -0.17 -0.91
CA LEU A 18 -4.54 -0.64 -2.18
C LEU A 18 -5.93 -0.07 -2.46
N THR A 19 -6.76 0.04 -1.43
CA THR A 19 -8.09 0.65 -1.51
C THR A 19 -8.00 2.14 -1.83
N VAL A 20 -7.09 2.86 -1.15
CA VAL A 20 -6.81 4.28 -1.39
C VAL A 20 -6.28 4.53 -2.80
N LEU A 21 -5.28 3.77 -3.24
CA LEU A 21 -4.64 3.92 -4.56
C LEU A 21 -5.63 3.72 -5.70
N ARG A 22 -6.59 2.78 -5.57
CA ARG A 22 -7.64 2.54 -6.58
C ARG A 22 -8.60 3.70 -6.76
N ALA A 23 -8.71 4.60 -5.78
CA ALA A 23 -9.56 5.78 -5.86
C ALA A 23 -8.85 7.00 -6.48
N LEU A 24 -7.52 6.93 -6.66
CA LEU A 24 -6.75 8.00 -7.29
C LEU A 24 -6.89 7.94 -8.82
N PRO A 25 -6.77 9.07 -9.53
CA PRO A 25 -6.80 9.08 -10.99
C PRO A 25 -5.70 8.20 -11.59
N SER A 26 -6.01 7.44 -12.64
CA SER A 26 -5.01 6.65 -13.37
C SER A 26 -3.87 7.54 -13.89
N GLY A 27 -2.64 7.06 -13.79
CA GLY A 27 -1.45 7.80 -14.25
C GLY A 27 -1.06 9.01 -13.39
N SER A 28 -1.70 9.24 -12.24
CA SER A 28 -1.37 10.35 -11.33
C SER A 28 -0.14 10.12 -10.45
N VAL A 29 0.43 8.90 -10.46
CA VAL A 29 1.55 8.50 -9.59
C VAL A 29 2.75 8.07 -10.43
N ASN A 30 3.88 8.76 -10.25
CA ASN A 30 5.13 8.43 -10.93
C ASN A 30 6.01 7.43 -10.16
N CYS A 31 5.92 7.41 -8.84
CA CYS A 31 6.76 6.59 -7.97
C CYS A 31 5.97 6.16 -6.73
N VAL A 32 6.21 4.92 -6.29
CA VAL A 32 5.68 4.40 -5.03
C VAL A 32 6.85 4.00 -4.16
N VAL A 33 6.99 4.69 -3.04
CA VAL A 33 7.97 4.38 -2.00
C VAL A 33 7.21 3.78 -0.83
N THR A 34 7.64 2.61 -0.38
CA THR A 34 6.96 1.89 0.69
C THR A 34 7.98 1.14 1.54
N SER A 35 7.71 1.06 2.84
CA SER A 35 8.46 0.27 3.82
C SER A 35 7.48 -0.69 4.53
N PRO A 36 6.93 -1.68 3.81
CA PRO A 36 5.98 -2.62 4.39
C PRO A 36 6.63 -3.43 5.53
N PRO A 37 5.84 -3.94 6.50
CA PRO A 37 6.33 -4.78 7.58
C PRO A 37 7.15 -5.96 7.04
N TYR A 38 8.32 -6.23 7.63
CA TYR A 38 9.16 -7.35 7.21
C TYR A 38 8.42 -8.70 7.35
N TYR A 39 8.54 -9.53 6.31
CA TYR A 39 7.95 -10.86 6.27
C TYR A 39 8.40 -11.73 7.46
N GLY A 40 7.44 -12.36 8.14
CA GLY A 40 7.64 -13.32 9.21
C GLY A 40 8.22 -12.75 10.51
N LEU A 41 8.38 -11.43 10.62
CA LEU A 41 9.05 -10.83 11.78
C LEU A 41 8.10 -10.51 12.94
N ARG A 42 6.86 -10.12 12.63
CA ARG A 42 5.88 -9.67 13.63
C ARG A 42 4.47 -10.10 13.26
N ASP A 43 3.70 -10.41 14.29
CA ASP A 43 2.24 -10.55 14.23
C ASP A 43 1.63 -9.44 15.09
N TYR A 44 0.92 -8.52 14.44
CA TYR A 44 0.23 -7.39 15.07
C TYR A 44 -1.19 -7.73 15.53
N GLY A 45 -1.70 -8.94 15.26
CA GLY A 45 -3.06 -9.35 15.58
C GLY A 45 -4.15 -8.64 14.75
N GLU A 46 -3.77 -7.87 13.73
CA GLU A 46 -4.68 -7.08 12.92
C GLU A 46 -5.09 -7.81 11.63
N PRO A 47 -6.39 -7.90 11.32
CA PRO A 47 -6.86 -8.46 10.06
C PRO A 47 -6.27 -7.71 8.87
N GLY A 48 -5.73 -8.46 7.90
CA GLY A 48 -5.15 -7.87 6.71
C GLY A 48 -3.78 -7.22 6.93
N GLN A 49 -3.12 -7.42 8.07
CA GLN A 49 -1.71 -7.07 8.21
C GLN A 49 -0.84 -7.73 7.12
N TYR A 50 0.27 -7.08 6.79
CA TYR A 50 1.29 -7.61 5.88
C TYR A 50 2.35 -8.37 6.67
N GLY A 51 2.98 -9.36 6.04
CA GLY A 51 4.12 -10.09 6.60
C GLY A 51 3.78 -11.45 7.20
N LEU A 52 2.51 -11.87 7.17
CA LEU A 52 2.05 -13.21 7.59
C LEU A 52 1.49 -14.04 6.43
N GLU A 53 1.80 -13.66 5.19
CA GLU A 53 1.44 -14.44 4.01
C GLU A 53 2.07 -15.85 4.08
N SER A 54 1.48 -16.82 3.35
CA SER A 54 1.94 -18.22 3.38
C SER A 54 3.34 -18.46 2.81
N SER A 55 3.90 -17.47 2.09
CA SER A 55 5.26 -17.52 1.55
C SER A 55 5.83 -16.13 1.33
N PRO A 56 7.18 -15.98 1.29
CA PRO A 56 7.82 -14.71 0.93
C PRO A 56 7.40 -14.18 -0.45
N ALA A 57 7.16 -15.08 -1.41
CA ALA A 57 6.71 -14.71 -2.74
C ALA A 57 5.30 -14.10 -2.74
N ALA A 58 4.38 -14.67 -1.95
CA ALA A 58 3.03 -14.12 -1.79
C ALA A 58 3.06 -12.74 -1.10
N TYR A 59 3.95 -12.55 -0.12
CA TYR A 59 4.20 -11.25 0.50
C TYR A 59 4.71 -10.21 -0.51
N VAL A 60 5.73 -10.56 -1.32
CA VAL A 60 6.27 -9.66 -2.35
C VAL A 60 5.23 -9.33 -3.42
N ASP A 61 4.43 -10.29 -3.87
CA ASP A 61 3.29 -10.05 -4.79
C ASP A 61 2.32 -9.02 -4.20
N ARG A 62 1.92 -9.23 -2.95
CA ARG A 62 0.98 -8.35 -2.25
C ARG A 62 1.53 -6.93 -2.10
N CYS A 63 2.80 -6.77 -1.73
CA CYS A 63 3.46 -5.45 -1.68
C CYS A 63 3.57 -4.82 -3.08
N GLY A 64 3.91 -5.63 -4.08
CA GLY A 64 4.07 -5.20 -5.47
C GLY A 64 2.81 -4.59 -6.07
N ARG A 65 1.61 -4.99 -5.61
CA ARG A 65 0.31 -4.46 -6.08
C ARG A 65 0.13 -2.96 -5.93
N CYS A 66 0.88 -2.31 -5.04
CA CYS A 66 0.85 -0.85 -4.92
C CYS A 66 1.64 -0.15 -6.03
N SER A 67 2.50 -0.86 -6.76
CA SER A 67 3.34 -0.29 -7.81
C SER A 67 2.52 0.08 -9.06
N PRO A 68 2.79 1.23 -9.70
CA PRO A 68 2.13 1.63 -10.95
C PRO A 68 2.32 0.62 -12.08
N ARG A 69 3.35 -0.22 -12.01
CA ARG A 69 3.67 -1.25 -13.03
C ARG A 69 2.96 -2.58 -12.78
N TYR A 70 2.23 -2.73 -11.67
CA TYR A 70 1.59 -3.98 -11.30
C TYR A 70 0.20 -4.17 -11.93
N GLY A 71 -0.27 -3.17 -12.68
CA GLY A 71 -1.40 -3.28 -13.61
C GLY A 71 -0.92 -2.79 -14.97
N GLY A 72 -1.10 -3.63 -16.00
CA GLY A 72 -0.88 -3.24 -17.40
C GLY A 72 -1.85 -2.17 -17.86
#